data_AF-A0ABD7Z3C3-F1
#
_entry.id   AF-A0ABD7Z3C3-F1
#
_cell.length_a   1.000
_cell.length_b   1.000
_cell.length_c   1.000
_cell.angle_alpha   90.00
_cell.angle_beta   90.00
_cell.angle_gamma   90.00
#
_symmetry.space_group_name_H-M   'P 1'
#
loop_
_entity.id
_entity.type
_entity.pdbx_description
1 polymer ?
#
loop_
_entity_poly.entity_id
_entity_poly.type
_entity_poly.pdbx_seq_one_letter_code
_entity_poly.pdbx_strand_id
1 'polypeptide(L)'
;MTWIDPWGWSCGSSAYKGKLNSAASKMKPIQRGTKEWKLAIKNTQAALLAGDKFQVKVKSSTDAKAFLKEAQGNMNRYKAHTQSSRPDGVAKYPKGYEQHMSPESGFGDTPHIKWYNNGTDGHIFYDIPN
;
A
#
# COMPACT_ATOMS: atom_id res chain seq x y z
N MET A 1 16.38 -11.25 -26.56
CA MET A 1 16.48 -11.52 -25.11
C MET A 1 15.87 -10.34 -24.38
N THR A 2 14.64 -10.45 -23.90
CA THR A 2 13.94 -9.41 -23.14
C THR A 2 14.36 -9.49 -21.68
N TRP A 3 15.17 -8.52 -21.23
CA TRP A 3 15.55 -8.34 -19.84
C TRP A 3 14.31 -7.88 -19.03
N ILE A 4 13.98 -8.59 -17.96
CA ILE A 4 12.84 -8.30 -17.06
C ILE A 4 13.40 -7.77 -15.74
N ASP A 5 13.00 -6.55 -15.40
CA ASP A 5 13.55 -5.73 -14.31
C ASP A 5 13.24 -6.29 -12.91
N PRO A 6 14.26 -6.59 -12.07
CA PRO A 6 14.07 -7.25 -10.77
C PRO A 6 13.50 -6.34 -9.66
N TRP A 7 13.20 -5.07 -9.93
CA TRP A 7 12.80 -4.07 -8.93
C TRP A 7 11.52 -3.29 -9.27
N GLY A 8 10.83 -3.63 -10.37
CA GLY A 8 9.47 -3.16 -10.66
C GLY A 8 9.39 -1.74 -11.23
N TRP A 9 10.28 -1.41 -12.17
CA TRP A 9 10.32 -0.11 -12.86
C TRP A 9 9.70 -0.10 -14.27
N SER A 10 8.55 -0.73 -14.47
CA SER A 10 7.83 -0.63 -15.75
C SER A 10 6.34 -0.32 -15.55
N CYS A 11 5.85 0.65 -16.33
CA CYS A 11 4.46 1.11 -16.41
C CYS A 11 3.47 -0.06 -16.37
N GLY A 12 2.53 -0.01 -15.41
CA GLY A 12 1.49 -1.03 -15.25
C GLY A 12 1.80 -2.12 -14.23
N SER A 13 2.79 -1.93 -13.35
CA SER A 13 3.06 -2.85 -12.25
C SER A 13 2.02 -2.75 -11.14
N SER A 14 1.57 -3.89 -10.64
CA SER A 14 0.51 -4.01 -9.64
C SER A 14 0.98 -3.77 -8.20
N ALA A 15 2.30 -3.82 -7.99
CA ALA A 15 2.98 -3.55 -6.74
C ALA A 15 4.26 -2.75 -7.01
N TYR A 16 4.59 -1.83 -6.12
CA TYR A 16 5.66 -0.85 -6.27
C TYR A 16 6.38 -0.65 -4.93
N LYS A 17 7.70 -0.77 -4.94
CA LYS A 17 8.56 -0.50 -3.78
C LYS A 17 9.07 0.94 -3.85
N GLY A 18 8.99 1.68 -2.74
CA GLY A 18 9.39 3.09 -2.66
C GLY A 18 8.22 4.06 -2.87
N LYS A 19 8.52 5.32 -3.25
CA LYS A 19 7.53 6.39 -3.46
C LYS A 19 6.98 6.32 -4.89
N LEU A 20 5.66 6.36 -5.04
CA LEU A 20 5.00 6.15 -6.33
C LEU A 20 5.10 7.45 -7.10
N ASN A 21 5.74 7.38 -8.27
CA ASN A 21 5.96 8.53 -9.15
C ASN A 21 4.89 8.65 -10.25
N SER A 22 3.83 7.83 -10.18
CA SER A 22 2.73 7.78 -11.15
C SER A 22 1.37 7.67 -10.46
N ALA A 23 0.30 8.05 -11.15
CA ALA A 23 -1.07 7.87 -10.67
C ALA A 23 -1.38 6.39 -10.35
N ALA A 24 -2.03 6.13 -9.21
CA ALA A 24 -2.48 4.81 -8.81
C ALA A 24 -3.53 4.23 -9.79
N SER A 25 -4.29 5.07 -10.50
CA SER A 25 -5.15 4.61 -11.61
C SER A 25 -4.40 3.83 -12.69
N LYS A 26 -3.10 4.11 -12.91
CA LYS A 26 -2.26 3.42 -13.90
C LYS A 26 -1.70 2.08 -13.41
N MET A 27 -1.81 1.78 -12.12
CA MET A 27 -1.42 0.47 -11.59
C MET A 27 -2.47 -0.57 -11.99
N LYS A 28 -2.01 -1.81 -12.19
CA LYS A 28 -2.91 -2.95 -12.39
C LYS A 28 -3.34 -3.51 -11.04
N PRO A 29 -4.64 -3.80 -10.81
CA PRO A 29 -5.05 -4.44 -9.57
C PRO A 29 -4.63 -5.91 -9.54
N ILE A 30 -3.98 -6.34 -8.45
CA ILE A 30 -3.83 -7.78 -8.16
C ILE A 30 -5.12 -8.36 -7.59
N GLN A 31 -5.33 -9.65 -7.86
CA GLN A 31 -6.49 -10.39 -7.36
C GLN A 31 -6.10 -11.32 -6.21
N ARG A 32 -6.98 -11.41 -5.22
CA ARG A 32 -6.80 -12.31 -4.08
C ARG A 32 -6.67 -13.76 -4.53
N GLY A 33 -5.72 -14.48 -3.95
CA GLY A 33 -5.48 -15.90 -4.23
C GLY A 33 -4.53 -16.18 -5.40
N THR A 34 -4.13 -15.18 -6.18
CA THR A 34 -3.15 -15.37 -7.26
C THR A 34 -1.72 -15.52 -6.72
N LYS A 35 -0.80 -15.95 -7.59
CA LYS A 35 0.63 -16.00 -7.26
C LYS A 35 1.19 -14.59 -6.99
N GLU A 36 0.72 -13.59 -7.74
CA GLU A 36 1.09 -12.18 -7.56
C GLU A 36 0.66 -11.64 -6.20
N TRP A 37 -0.51 -12.03 -5.70
CA TRP A 37 -0.98 -11.69 -4.36
C TRP A 37 -0.02 -12.18 -3.28
N LYS A 38 0.31 -13.47 -3.32
CA LYS A 38 1.24 -14.07 -2.34
C LYS A 38 2.62 -13.44 -2.43
N LEU A 39 3.09 -13.12 -3.64
CA LEU A 39 4.36 -12.44 -3.85
C LEU A 39 4.34 -11.00 -3.31
N ALA A 40 3.27 -10.25 -3.55
CA ALA A 40 3.09 -8.91 -3.04
C ALA A 40 3.05 -8.87 -1.50
N ILE A 41 2.42 -9.86 -0.85
CA ILE A 41 2.45 -10.01 0.62
C ILE A 41 3.89 -10.17 1.11
N LYS A 42 4.64 -11.12 0.53
CA LYS A 42 6.04 -11.36 0.89
C LYS A 42 6.90 -10.12 0.69
N ASN A 43 6.71 -9.41 -0.42
CA ASN A 43 7.43 -8.19 -0.72
C ASN A 43 7.07 -7.05 0.24
N THR A 44 5.79 -6.95 0.64
CA THR A 44 5.35 -5.97 1.66
C THR A 44 6.04 -6.24 2.99
N GLN A 45 6.13 -7.51 3.39
CA GLN A 45 6.79 -7.92 4.63
C GLN A 45 8.30 -7.69 4.56
N ALA A 46 8.94 -7.99 3.44
CA ALA A 46 10.36 -7.72 3.22
C ALA A 46 10.66 -6.22 3.23
N ALA A 47 9.80 -5.41 2.60
CA ALA A 47 9.91 -3.95 2.62
C ALA A 47 9.77 -3.39 4.04
N LEU A 48 8.81 -3.91 4.83
CA LEU A 48 8.67 -3.57 6.24
C LEU A 48 9.96 -3.84 7.03
N LEU A 49 10.59 -5.01 6.84
CA LEU A 49 11.83 -5.37 7.52
C LEU A 49 13.01 -4.49 7.07
N ALA A 50 13.00 -4.03 5.82
CA ALA A 50 14.01 -3.13 5.27
C ALA A 50 13.78 -1.65 5.61
N GLY A 51 12.64 -1.28 6.19
CA GLY A 51 12.26 0.12 6.39
C GLY A 51 11.78 0.83 5.12
N ASP A 52 11.46 0.08 4.07
CA ASP A 52 11.09 0.58 2.76
C ASP A 52 9.57 0.71 2.59
N LYS A 53 9.16 1.78 1.91
CA LYS A 53 7.74 1.97 1.57
C LYS A 53 7.28 0.92 0.56
N PHE A 54 6.04 0.47 0.70
CA PHE A 54 5.45 -0.47 -0.25
C PHE A 54 4.03 -0.05 -0.65
N GLN A 55 3.76 -0.17 -1.95
CA GLN A 55 2.53 0.27 -2.56
C GLN A 55 1.96 -0.82 -3.45
N VAL A 56 0.66 -1.02 -3.40
CA VAL A 56 0.00 -2.09 -4.16
C VAL A 56 -1.38 -1.64 -4.55
N LYS A 57 -1.88 -2.14 -5.69
CA LYS A 57 -3.26 -1.94 -6.09
C LYS A 57 -4.01 -3.25 -6.09
N VAL A 58 -5.21 -3.26 -5.55
CA VAL A 58 -6.13 -4.39 -5.51
C VAL A 58 -7.49 -3.99 -6.09
N LYS A 59 -8.39 -4.94 -6.29
CA LYS A 59 -9.67 -4.68 -6.96
C LYS A 59 -10.66 -3.88 -6.10
N SER A 60 -10.76 -4.19 -4.82
CA SER A 60 -11.81 -3.65 -3.93
C SER A 60 -11.29 -3.26 -2.55
N SER A 61 -12.04 -2.41 -1.84
CA SER A 61 -11.79 -2.08 -0.43
C SER A 61 -11.78 -3.32 0.47
N THR A 62 -12.60 -4.33 0.16
CA THR A 62 -12.61 -5.62 0.87
C THR A 62 -11.30 -6.37 0.66
N ASP A 63 -10.82 -6.44 -0.58
CA ASP A 63 -9.51 -7.00 -0.89
C ASP A 63 -8.39 -6.20 -0.24
N ALA A 64 -8.51 -4.87 -0.18
CA ALA A 64 -7.49 -4.02 0.43
C ALA A 64 -7.33 -4.31 1.93
N LYS A 65 -8.44 -4.49 2.64
CA LYS A 65 -8.46 -4.91 4.05
C LYS A 65 -7.92 -6.33 4.22
N ALA A 66 -8.28 -7.25 3.32
CA ALA A 66 -7.75 -8.61 3.35
C ALA A 66 -6.23 -8.63 3.12
N PHE A 67 -5.73 -7.87 2.14
CA PHE A 67 -4.31 -7.72 1.86
C PHE A 67 -3.57 -7.16 3.07
N LEU A 68 -4.09 -6.08 3.66
CA LEU A 68 -3.51 -5.48 4.86
C LEU A 68 -3.42 -6.50 6.00
N LYS A 69 -4.50 -7.24 6.26
CA LYS A 69 -4.54 -8.24 7.32
C LYS A 69 -3.56 -9.40 7.06
N GLU A 70 -3.44 -9.86 5.82
CA GLU A 70 -2.51 -10.92 5.46
C GLU A 70 -1.04 -10.45 5.49
N ALA A 71 -0.76 -9.20 5.09
CA ALA A 71 0.59 -8.66 5.05
C ALA A 71 1.09 -8.17 6.42
N GLN A 72 0.25 -7.49 7.18
CA GLN A 72 0.61 -6.78 8.42
C GLN A 72 -0.03 -7.40 9.68
N GLY A 73 -0.93 -8.37 9.55
CA GLY A 73 -1.72 -8.89 10.65
C GLY A 73 -2.84 -7.95 11.08
N ASN A 74 -3.36 -8.13 12.30
CA ASN A 74 -4.36 -7.22 12.86
C ASN A 74 -3.75 -5.82 13.06
N MET A 75 -4.41 -4.82 12.48
CA MET A 75 -4.10 -3.40 12.63
C MET A 75 -5.36 -2.66 13.04
N ASN A 76 -5.20 -1.66 13.90
CA ASN A 76 -6.28 -0.77 14.27
C ASN A 76 -6.51 0.27 13.17
N ARG A 77 -7.78 0.54 12.88
CA ARG A 77 -8.17 1.66 12.01
C ARG A 77 -8.15 2.95 12.80
N TYR A 78 -7.45 3.96 12.31
CA TYR A 78 -7.44 5.31 12.87
C TYR A 78 -8.10 6.31 11.90
N LYS A 79 -8.66 7.38 12.47
CA LYS A 79 -9.35 8.43 11.70
C LYS A 79 -8.39 9.39 10.98
N ALA A 80 -7.21 9.63 11.53
CA ALA A 80 -6.26 10.59 11.01
C ALA A 80 -4.81 10.27 11.44
N HIS A 81 -3.84 10.63 10.60
CA HIS A 81 -2.40 10.74 10.87
C HIS A 81 -1.63 9.43 11.13
N THR A 82 -1.94 8.40 10.37
CA THR A 82 -1.11 7.19 10.21
C THR A 82 0.07 7.51 9.29
N GLN A 83 0.93 8.44 9.74
CA GLN A 83 2.06 8.98 8.97
C GLN A 83 3.37 8.81 9.73
N SER A 84 4.44 8.63 8.98
CA SER A 84 5.81 8.46 9.48
C SER A 84 6.42 9.74 10.08
N SER A 85 5.76 10.90 9.96
CA SER A 85 6.12 12.19 10.61
C SER A 85 4.87 13.00 10.94
N ARG A 86 4.76 13.56 12.16
CA ARG A 86 3.71 14.49 12.55
C ARG A 86 4.32 15.79 13.12
N PRO A 87 3.88 16.98 12.68
CA PRO A 87 4.38 18.27 13.18
C PRO A 87 3.71 18.72 14.48
N ASP A 88 2.67 18.03 14.94
CA ASP A 88 1.81 18.40 16.08
C ASP A 88 2.31 17.88 17.44
N GLY A 89 3.46 17.20 17.49
CA GLY A 89 4.03 16.64 18.73
C GLY A 89 3.26 15.44 19.31
N VAL A 90 2.19 14.98 18.65
CA VAL A 90 1.40 13.83 19.10
C VAL A 90 2.16 12.54 18.80
N ALA A 91 2.24 11.66 19.81
CA ALA A 91 2.86 10.35 19.65
C ALA A 91 2.27 9.59 18.46
N LYS A 92 3.13 9.14 17.56
CA LYS A 92 2.72 8.33 16.40
C LYS A 92 2.14 7.01 16.93
N TYR A 93 1.08 6.53 16.29
CA TYR A 93 0.62 5.18 16.56
C TYR A 93 1.74 4.21 16.16
N PRO A 94 2.12 3.24 17.01
CA PRO A 94 3.18 2.29 16.68
C PRO A 94 2.79 1.43 15.45
N LYS A 95 1.49 1.20 15.25
CA LYS A 95 0.94 0.39 14.16
C LYS A 95 -0.52 0.75 13.91
N GLY A 96 -0.91 1.00 12.66
CA GLY A 96 -2.29 1.30 12.30
C GLY A 96 -2.52 1.50 10.81
N TYR A 97 -3.78 1.78 10.43
CA TYR A 97 -4.13 2.20 9.08
C TYR A 97 -5.25 3.24 9.04
N GLU A 98 -5.22 4.08 8.02
CA GLU A 98 -6.29 4.99 7.61
C GLU A 98 -6.90 4.53 6.30
N GLN A 99 -8.17 4.87 6.08
CA GLN A 99 -8.85 4.60 4.82
C GLN A 99 -9.29 5.93 4.20
N HIS A 100 -8.76 6.22 3.03
CA HIS A 100 -9.05 7.43 2.25
C HIS A 100 -10.04 7.04 1.14
N MET A 101 -11.27 7.55 1.25
CA MET A 101 -12.36 7.25 0.32
C MET A 101 -12.42 8.25 -0.85
N SER A 102 -11.88 9.45 -0.64
CA SER A 102 -11.77 10.47 -1.67
C SER A 102 -10.42 10.37 -2.38
N PRO A 103 -10.36 10.56 -3.70
CA PRO A 103 -9.10 10.68 -4.41
C PRO A 103 -8.33 11.90 -3.90
N GLU A 104 -7.07 11.68 -3.55
CA GLU A 104 -6.13 12.73 -3.18
C GLU A 104 -5.29 13.15 -4.39
N SER A 105 -4.77 14.38 -4.36
CA SER A 105 -3.93 14.87 -5.46
C SER A 105 -2.61 14.09 -5.59
N GLY A 106 -2.09 13.96 -6.81
CA GLY A 106 -0.83 13.28 -7.10
C GLY A 106 -0.99 11.77 -7.32
N PHE A 107 -0.32 10.97 -6.48
CA PHE A 107 -0.29 9.50 -6.62
C PHE A 107 -1.54 8.82 -6.01
N GLY A 108 -2.33 9.54 -5.22
CA GLY A 108 -3.51 9.06 -4.51
C GLY A 108 -4.84 9.27 -5.26
N ASP A 109 -4.83 9.29 -6.59
CA ASP A 109 -6.00 9.58 -7.42
C ASP A 109 -7.11 8.51 -7.35
N THR A 110 -6.86 7.42 -6.61
CA THR A 110 -7.84 6.37 -6.31
C THR A 110 -8.02 6.20 -4.80
N PRO A 111 -9.21 5.73 -4.34
CA PRO A 111 -9.41 5.31 -2.97
C PRO A 111 -8.32 4.34 -2.49
N HIS A 112 -7.86 4.51 -1.25
CA HIS A 112 -6.75 3.71 -0.75
C HIS A 112 -6.73 3.59 0.77
N ILE A 113 -6.03 2.56 1.25
CA ILE A 113 -5.65 2.40 2.65
C ILE A 113 -4.20 2.83 2.81
N LYS A 114 -3.95 3.81 3.68
CA LYS A 114 -2.61 4.18 4.13
C LYS A 114 -2.31 3.45 5.43
N TRP A 115 -1.24 2.67 5.48
CA TRP A 115 -0.85 1.94 6.69
C TRP A 115 0.51 2.38 7.19
N TYR A 116 0.73 2.24 8.50
CA TYR A 116 2.00 2.49 9.16
C TYR A 116 2.29 1.38 10.15
N ASN A 117 3.53 0.93 10.17
CA ASN A 117 4.02 -0.05 11.12
C ASN A 117 5.49 0.26 11.46
N ASN A 118 5.72 0.69 12.70
CA ASN A 118 7.02 0.85 13.34
C ASN A 118 8.10 1.53 12.47
N GLY A 119 7.76 2.67 11.86
CA GLY A 119 8.68 3.50 11.06
C GLY A 119 8.49 3.38 9.56
N THR A 120 7.77 2.35 9.10
CA THR A 120 7.47 2.13 7.68
C THR A 120 6.02 2.43 7.37
N ASP A 121 5.76 2.97 6.18
CA ASP A 121 4.41 3.21 5.68
C ASP A 121 4.21 2.70 4.25
N GLY A 122 2.95 2.56 3.86
CA GLY A 122 2.58 2.14 2.53
C GLY A 122 1.15 2.44 2.17
N HIS A 123 0.81 2.17 0.91
CA HIS A 123 -0.51 2.45 0.35
C HIS A 123 -1.06 1.20 -0.33
N ILE A 124 -2.35 0.92 -0.10
CA ILE A 124 -3.10 -0.13 -0.78
C ILE A 124 -4.24 0.55 -1.53
N PHE A 125 -4.06 0.77 -2.83
CA PHE A 125 -5.02 1.39 -3.71
C PHE A 125 -6.09 0.39 -4.14
N TYR A 126 -7.31 0.86 -4.39
CA TYR A 126 -8.39 0.03 -4.91
C TYR A 126 -9.37 0.82 -5.78
N ASP A 127 -9.96 0.12 -6.76
CA ASP A 127 -10.90 0.73 -7.70
C ASP A 127 -12.33 0.79 -7.13
N ILE A 128 -12.75 -0.23 -6.37
CA ILE A 128 -14.12 -0.35 -5.86
C ILE A 128 -14.15 0.01 -4.36
N PRO A 129 -14.66 1.19 -3.96
CA PRO A 129 -14.93 1.49 -2.56
C PRO A 129 -16.13 0.68 -2.04
N ASN A 130 -16.24 0.53 -0.72
CA ASN A 130 -17.31 -0.21 -0.04
C ASN A 130 -18.13 0.72 0.83
#